data_AF-A0A162GIR3-F1
#
_entry.id   AF-A0A162GIR3-F1
#
_cell.length_a   1.000
_cell.length_b   1.000
_cell.length_c   1.000
_cell.angle_alpha   90.00
_cell.angle_beta   90.00
_cell.angle_gamma   90.00
#
_symmetry.space_group_name_H-M   'P 1'
#
loop_
_entity.id
_entity.type
_entity.pdbx_description
1 polymer ?
#
loop_
_entity_poly.entity_id
_entity_poly.type
_entity_poly.pdbx_seq_one_letter_code
_entity_poly.pdbx_strand_id
1 'polypeptide(L)'
;MKKGFSALLVGVSAMMLMACAQDVKFDLPADSDNFDQNVTYNNKVDILWIVDNSSSMLKHQQSLSSQLPDLVTKLNSLKMDYHMAVVTTSVGGTNPDGGKFIGSPKFVTKSTPDLVNSLKSRMIVGEAGSSNERGLQSMEIALSPSYLAGEGRGFFREDALLVVIALSNENDKSPVSNPVAYYTNVLDSLKRPWVDGSRSWVFNFIGVLPTSINCSTFNDYSESGLTFIDIAKASGGVTESICSSSLTTAVTNIRSRIYQILTDFKLSKKPLVETITVKINGVSIPRSNVNGWDYIESINAVRFYGSAVPAADASIKVDFKPKEAN
;
A
#
# COMPACT_ATOMS: atom_id res chain seq x y z
N MET A 1 -5.20 91.54 3.89
CA MET A 1 -6.09 90.38 3.62
C MET A 1 -6.51 90.43 2.16
N LYS A 2 -6.34 89.31 1.41
CA LYS A 2 -6.90 88.96 0.07
C LYS A 2 -6.57 89.94 -1.09
N LYS A 3 -5.60 89.75 -2.00
CA LYS A 3 -5.26 88.72 -3.04
C LYS A 3 -6.28 88.51 -4.19
N GLY A 4 -5.76 88.65 -5.42
CA GLY A 4 -6.22 88.08 -6.71
C GLY A 4 -6.84 89.10 -7.69
N PHE A 5 -6.58 89.15 -8.99
CA PHE A 5 -5.84 88.26 -9.91
C PHE A 5 -5.69 89.00 -11.27
N SER A 6 -4.49 89.05 -11.87
CA SER A 6 -4.29 89.52 -13.26
C SER A 6 -3.97 88.33 -14.15
N ALA A 7 -4.69 88.22 -15.27
CA ALA A 7 -4.51 87.19 -16.29
C ALA A 7 -3.25 87.45 -17.14
N LEU A 8 -2.49 86.40 -17.43
CA LEU A 8 -1.43 86.43 -18.43
C LEU A 8 -1.60 85.24 -19.38
N LEU A 9 -1.70 85.53 -20.68
CA LEU A 9 -1.70 84.56 -21.77
C LEU A 9 -0.36 83.80 -21.83
N VAL A 10 -0.41 82.51 -22.15
CA VAL A 10 0.74 81.72 -22.60
C VAL A 10 0.39 81.06 -23.93
N GLY A 11 1.22 81.32 -24.94
CA GLY A 11 1.11 80.80 -26.29
C GLY A 11 1.53 79.34 -26.42
N VAL A 12 0.84 78.63 -27.32
CA VAL A 12 1.05 77.21 -27.64
C VAL A 12 2.24 77.08 -28.60
N SER A 13 3.24 76.28 -28.24
CA SER A 13 4.32 75.83 -29.13
C SER A 13 4.14 74.34 -29.42
N ALA A 14 3.92 73.99 -30.68
CA ALA A 14 3.72 72.62 -31.13
C ALA A 14 5.07 72.00 -31.51
N MET A 15 5.57 71.07 -30.68
CA MET A 15 6.70 70.19 -31.00
C MET A 15 6.17 68.88 -31.58
N MET A 16 6.56 68.57 -32.83
CA MET A 16 6.39 67.25 -33.43
C MET A 16 7.40 66.28 -32.83
N LEU A 17 6.91 65.25 -32.13
CA LEU A 17 7.71 64.08 -31.74
C LEU A 17 7.50 62.98 -32.79
N MET A 18 8.51 62.70 -33.60
CA MET A 18 8.59 61.43 -34.32
C MET A 18 8.94 60.33 -33.31
N ALA A 19 7.99 59.45 -33.02
CA ALA A 19 8.25 58.23 -32.26
C ALA A 19 8.73 57.13 -33.21
N CYS A 20 9.95 56.63 -32.98
CA CYS A 20 10.44 55.41 -33.61
C CYS A 20 9.56 54.22 -33.16
N ALA A 21 8.86 53.59 -34.10
CA ALA A 21 8.27 52.28 -33.88
C ALA A 21 9.41 51.25 -33.79
N GLN A 22 9.80 50.88 -32.57
CA GLN A 22 10.54 49.63 -32.36
C GLN A 22 9.52 48.50 -32.42
N ASP A 23 9.73 47.53 -33.31
CA ASP A 23 9.05 46.25 -33.31
C ASP A 23 9.27 45.55 -31.96
N VAL A 24 8.33 45.74 -31.04
CA VAL A 24 8.28 44.97 -29.79
C VAL A 24 7.78 43.58 -30.16
N LYS A 25 8.72 42.68 -30.47
CA LYS A 25 8.43 41.25 -30.50
C LYS A 25 8.17 40.80 -29.07
N PHE A 26 6.90 40.58 -28.74
CA PHE A 26 6.52 39.78 -27.58
C PHE A 26 6.90 38.34 -27.89
N ASP A 27 8.11 37.94 -27.49
CA ASP A 27 8.41 36.52 -27.37
C ASP A 27 7.61 36.04 -26.16
N LEU A 28 6.61 35.18 -26.41
CA LEU A 28 5.97 34.45 -25.33
C LEU A 28 7.06 33.64 -24.64
N PRO A 29 7.16 33.64 -23.30
CA PRO A 29 8.04 32.69 -22.63
C PRO A 29 7.70 31.32 -23.20
N ALA A 30 8.70 30.56 -23.65
CA ALA A 30 8.49 29.18 -24.04
C ALA A 30 7.82 28.49 -22.84
N ASP A 31 6.54 28.15 -22.97
CA ASP A 31 5.85 27.35 -21.98
C ASP A 31 6.71 26.11 -21.75
N SER A 32 7.19 25.91 -20.52
CA SER A 32 7.92 24.71 -20.21
C SER A 32 6.91 23.57 -20.24
N ASP A 33 6.82 22.86 -21.37
CA ASP A 33 5.99 21.66 -21.53
C ASP A 33 6.36 20.51 -20.56
N ASN A 34 7.44 20.67 -19.78
CA ASN A 34 7.83 19.72 -18.76
C ASN A 34 7.01 19.91 -17.49
N PHE A 35 6.31 18.84 -17.13
CA PHE A 35 5.60 18.71 -15.87
C PHE A 35 6.52 18.05 -14.85
N ASP A 36 6.82 18.77 -13.77
CA ASP A 36 7.65 18.29 -12.67
C ASP A 36 6.72 17.90 -11.50
N GLN A 37 6.82 16.65 -11.02
CA GLN A 37 6.11 16.22 -9.81
C GLN A 37 7.09 15.83 -8.72
N ASN A 38 6.90 16.43 -7.53
CA ASN A 38 7.61 16.08 -6.31
C ASN A 38 6.59 15.54 -5.30
N VAL A 39 6.75 14.29 -4.88
CA VAL A 39 5.86 13.65 -3.88
C VAL A 39 6.72 12.87 -2.89
N THR A 40 6.38 12.98 -1.61
CA THR A 40 6.90 12.08 -0.56
C THR A 40 5.95 10.88 -0.45
N TYR A 41 6.48 9.66 -0.49
CA TYR A 41 5.63 8.48 -0.40
C TYR A 41 4.93 8.34 0.94
N ASN A 42 3.73 7.77 0.89
CA ASN A 42 3.12 7.19 2.06
C ASN A 42 3.86 5.90 2.43
N ASN A 43 4.49 5.88 3.61
CA ASN A 43 5.22 4.73 4.13
C ASN A 43 4.48 4.01 5.27
N LYS A 44 3.23 4.39 5.54
CA LYS A 44 2.42 3.83 6.62
C LYS A 44 1.68 2.59 6.16
N VAL A 45 1.81 1.51 6.93
CA VAL A 45 1.17 0.22 6.62
C VAL A 45 0.64 -0.46 7.88
N ASP A 46 -0.62 -0.88 7.86
CA ASP A 46 -1.22 -1.68 8.92
C ASP A 46 -1.38 -3.11 8.41
N ILE A 47 -0.67 -4.07 8.99
CA ILE A 47 -0.68 -5.46 8.56
C ILE A 47 -1.49 -6.29 9.56
N LEU A 48 -2.59 -6.86 9.10
CA LEU A 48 -3.40 -7.81 9.85
C LEU A 48 -3.15 -9.23 9.33
N TRP A 49 -2.60 -10.08 10.18
CA TRP A 49 -2.44 -11.50 9.90
C TRP A 49 -3.66 -12.27 10.41
N ILE A 50 -4.28 -13.05 9.54
CA ILE A 50 -5.29 -14.05 9.90
C ILE A 50 -4.58 -15.40 9.87
N VAL A 51 -4.40 -16.02 11.03
CA VAL A 51 -3.67 -17.28 11.17
C VAL A 51 -4.64 -18.37 11.55
N ASP A 52 -4.78 -19.36 10.67
CA ASP A 52 -5.53 -20.55 10.99
C ASP A 52 -4.83 -21.35 12.11
N ASN A 53 -5.64 -21.68 13.13
CA ASN A 53 -5.25 -22.35 14.35
C ASN A 53 -5.87 -23.75 14.49
N SER A 54 -6.34 -24.35 13.40
CA SER A 54 -6.74 -25.76 13.38
C SER A 54 -5.57 -26.71 13.60
N SER A 55 -5.90 -27.98 13.89
CA SER A 55 -4.94 -29.04 14.29
C SER A 55 -3.86 -29.36 13.25
N SER A 56 -3.98 -28.82 12.03
CA SER A 56 -3.09 -29.10 10.90
C SER A 56 -2.05 -28.00 10.68
N MET A 57 -2.15 -26.88 11.40
CA MET A 57 -1.49 -25.63 11.02
C MET A 57 -0.16 -25.36 11.70
N LEU A 58 0.21 -26.09 12.76
CA LEU A 58 1.39 -25.77 13.56
C LEU A 58 2.69 -25.69 12.73
N LYS A 59 2.90 -26.64 11.81
CA LYS A 59 4.07 -26.66 10.91
C LYS A 59 4.13 -25.41 10.02
N HIS A 60 2.97 -24.95 9.55
CA HIS A 60 2.85 -23.79 8.66
C HIS A 60 2.99 -22.47 9.42
N GLN A 61 2.46 -22.40 10.65
CA GLN A 61 2.68 -21.28 11.57
C GLN A 61 4.18 -21.10 11.87
N GLN A 62 4.90 -22.20 12.14
CA GLN A 62 6.35 -22.18 12.35
C GLN A 62 7.11 -21.76 11.08
N SER A 63 6.71 -22.27 9.91
CA SER A 63 7.27 -21.87 8.63
C SER A 63 7.11 -20.37 8.38
N LEU A 64 5.92 -19.79 8.63
CA LEU A 64 5.69 -18.35 8.54
C LEU A 64 6.56 -17.57 9.54
N SER A 65 6.59 -18.04 10.79
CA SER A 65 7.36 -17.44 11.89
C SER A 65 8.86 -17.35 11.56
N SER A 66 9.40 -18.32 10.82
CA SER A 66 10.80 -18.33 10.36
C SER A 66 11.15 -17.20 9.37
N GLN A 67 10.16 -16.64 8.67
CA GLN A 67 10.35 -15.59 7.66
C GLN A 67 10.23 -14.16 8.24
N LEU A 68 9.74 -14.03 9.47
CA LEU A 68 9.52 -12.73 10.11
C LEU A 68 10.79 -11.87 10.30
N PRO A 69 11.99 -12.43 10.61
CA PRO A 69 13.20 -11.63 10.70
C PRO A 69 13.52 -10.87 9.40
N ASP A 70 13.39 -11.53 8.26
CA ASP A 70 13.67 -10.92 6.95
C ASP A 70 12.62 -9.89 6.55
N LEU A 71 11.34 -10.16 6.86
CA LEU A 71 10.27 -9.19 6.69
C LEU A 71 10.54 -7.91 7.49
N VAL A 72 10.80 -8.03 8.79
CA VAL A 72 11.06 -6.89 9.70
C VAL A 72 12.32 -6.13 9.28
N THR A 73 13.39 -6.84 8.95
CA THR A 73 14.64 -6.23 8.46
C THR A 73 14.38 -5.39 7.22
N LYS A 74 13.61 -5.92 6.27
CA LYS A 74 13.33 -5.20 5.03
C LYS A 74 12.40 -4.00 5.25
N LEU A 75 11.35 -4.13 6.05
CA LEU A 75 10.47 -3.01 6.43
C LEU A 75 11.27 -1.88 7.10
N ASN A 76 12.20 -2.22 7.99
CA ASN A 76 13.07 -1.27 8.66
C ASN A 76 14.04 -0.58 7.69
N SER A 77 14.63 -1.32 6.74
CA SER A 77 15.56 -0.77 5.75
C SER A 77 14.90 0.28 4.83
N LEU A 78 13.61 0.11 4.55
CA LEU A 78 12.81 1.03 3.75
C LEU A 78 12.17 2.16 4.58
N LYS A 79 12.43 2.16 5.90
CA LYS A 79 11.87 3.12 6.86
C LYS A 79 10.35 3.14 6.85
N MET A 80 9.73 1.97 6.71
CA MET A 80 8.27 1.83 6.79
C MET A 80 7.77 2.09 8.21
N ASP A 81 6.63 2.76 8.32
CA ASP A 81 5.91 2.98 9.57
C ASP A 81 4.79 1.94 9.66
N TYR A 82 5.08 0.80 10.31
CA TYR A 82 4.16 -0.34 10.35
C TYR A 82 3.55 -0.62 11.71
N HIS A 83 2.28 -1.02 11.69
CA HIS A 83 1.60 -1.73 12.77
C HIS A 83 1.33 -3.16 12.32
N MET A 84 1.58 -4.16 13.17
CA MET A 84 1.27 -5.56 12.86
C MET A 84 0.44 -6.21 13.96
N ALA A 85 -0.72 -6.73 13.60
CA ALA A 85 -1.62 -7.46 14.49
C ALA A 85 -1.89 -8.88 13.96
N VAL A 86 -2.30 -9.78 14.84
CA VAL A 86 -2.63 -11.17 14.50
C VAL A 86 -3.97 -11.53 15.10
N VAL A 87 -4.82 -12.20 14.32
CA VAL A 87 -6.07 -12.83 14.75
C VAL A 87 -6.09 -14.29 14.30
N THR A 88 -6.93 -15.12 14.92
CA THR A 88 -7.13 -16.52 14.50
C THR A 88 -8.39 -16.74 13.69
N THR A 89 -8.56 -17.93 13.10
CA THR A 89 -9.79 -18.35 12.41
C THR A 89 -10.91 -18.80 13.36
N SER A 90 -10.59 -19.09 14.63
CA SER A 90 -11.55 -19.67 15.57
C SER A 90 -12.41 -18.64 16.30
N VAL A 91 -13.51 -18.21 15.68
CA VAL A 91 -14.48 -17.30 16.34
C VAL A 91 -15.36 -18.08 17.31
N GLY A 92 -15.59 -17.56 18.52
CA GLY A 92 -16.68 -18.01 19.39
C GLY A 92 -16.27 -18.87 20.57
N GLY A 93 -15.18 -18.52 21.27
CA GLY A 93 -14.90 -19.06 22.62
C GLY A 93 -13.71 -20.02 22.73
N THR A 94 -12.84 -20.08 21.72
CA THR A 94 -11.53 -20.74 21.85
C THR A 94 -10.51 -19.78 22.47
N ASN A 95 -9.33 -20.29 22.85
CA ASN A 95 -8.21 -19.45 23.25
C ASN A 95 -6.96 -19.84 22.43
N PRO A 96 -6.40 -18.93 21.60
CA PRO A 96 -6.90 -17.57 21.30
C PRO A 96 -8.23 -17.56 20.53
N ASP A 97 -9.07 -16.58 20.84
CA ASP A 97 -10.39 -16.35 20.22
C ASP A 97 -10.23 -15.47 18.98
N GLY A 98 -10.90 -15.84 17.90
CA GLY A 98 -11.01 -15.04 16.68
C GLY A 98 -11.72 -13.71 16.96
N GLY A 99 -11.44 -12.71 16.13
CA GLY A 99 -11.96 -11.35 16.30
C GLY A 99 -11.19 -10.51 17.31
N LYS A 100 -10.13 -11.05 17.92
CA LYS A 100 -9.32 -10.33 18.92
C LYS A 100 -7.84 -10.42 18.56
N PHE A 101 -7.15 -9.29 18.68
CA PHE A 101 -5.72 -9.26 18.51
C PHE A 101 -4.99 -10.05 19.60
N ILE A 102 -4.02 -10.83 19.17
CA ILE A 102 -3.21 -11.72 20.00
C ILE A 102 -2.06 -10.96 20.65
N GLY A 103 -1.85 -11.25 21.94
CA GLY A 103 -0.74 -10.74 22.73
C GLY A 103 -0.98 -9.36 23.38
N SER A 104 0.03 -8.93 24.14
CA SER A 104 0.10 -7.61 24.77
C SER A 104 1.50 -7.03 24.51
N PRO A 105 1.65 -5.83 23.93
CA PRO A 105 0.60 -4.97 23.38
C PRO A 105 -0.19 -5.66 22.24
N LYS A 106 -1.37 -5.14 21.92
CA LYS A 106 -2.33 -5.78 20.99
C LYS A 106 -1.81 -5.83 19.54
N PHE A 107 -0.92 -4.92 19.18
CA PHE A 107 -0.19 -4.96 17.92
C PHE A 107 1.25 -4.54 18.19
N VAL A 108 2.15 -4.88 17.28
CA VAL A 108 3.56 -4.52 17.36
C VAL A 108 3.91 -3.45 16.35
N THR A 109 4.93 -2.66 16.67
CA THR A 109 5.46 -1.55 15.87
C THR A 109 6.98 -1.63 15.83
N LYS A 110 7.63 -0.79 15.01
CA LYS A 110 9.10 -0.68 14.98
C LYS A 110 9.72 -0.42 16.37
N SER A 111 9.01 0.23 17.28
CA SER A 111 9.48 0.54 18.64
C SER A 111 9.18 -0.55 19.67
N THR A 112 8.55 -1.66 19.28
CA THR A 112 8.25 -2.75 20.21
C THR A 112 9.55 -3.43 20.67
N PRO A 113 9.80 -3.55 21.98
CA PRO A 113 10.94 -4.30 22.49
C PRO A 113 10.89 -5.76 22.01
N ASP A 114 12.04 -6.27 21.57
CA ASP A 114 12.16 -7.62 21.00
C ASP A 114 11.08 -7.93 19.95
N LEU A 115 10.85 -6.97 19.04
CA LEU A 115 9.82 -7.01 18.01
C LEU A 115 9.71 -8.36 17.29
N VAL A 116 10.84 -8.94 16.88
CA VAL A 116 10.84 -10.19 16.10
C VAL A 116 10.28 -11.33 16.94
N ASN A 117 10.76 -11.56 18.17
CA ASN A 117 10.24 -12.64 19.00
C ASN A 117 8.80 -12.37 19.46
N SER A 118 8.48 -11.10 19.72
CA SER A 118 7.12 -10.65 20.05
C SER A 118 6.13 -10.97 18.91
N LEU A 119 6.52 -10.78 17.65
CA LEU A 119 5.69 -11.14 16.51
C LEU A 119 5.63 -12.67 16.29
N LYS A 120 6.77 -13.37 16.44
CA LYS A 120 6.83 -14.84 16.33
C LYS A 120 5.87 -15.52 17.30
N SER A 121 5.83 -15.06 18.56
CA SER A 121 4.92 -15.64 19.59
C SER A 121 3.44 -15.36 19.31
N ARG A 122 3.12 -14.31 18.56
CA ARG A 122 1.75 -14.02 18.10
C ARG A 122 1.35 -14.82 16.87
N MET A 123 2.33 -15.28 16.08
CA MET A 123 2.09 -16.03 14.84
C MET A 123 1.98 -17.55 15.09
N ILE A 124 2.64 -18.06 16.13
CA ILE A 124 2.49 -19.44 16.59
C ILE A 124 1.33 -19.48 17.59
N VAL A 125 0.12 -19.52 17.05
CA VAL A 125 -1.13 -19.44 17.80
C VAL A 125 -1.57 -20.79 18.37
N GLY A 126 -0.91 -21.88 17.97
CA GLY A 126 -1.24 -23.24 18.36
C GLY A 126 -2.29 -23.88 17.45
N GLU A 127 -2.74 -25.07 17.84
CA GLU A 127 -3.53 -25.98 16.99
C GLU A 127 -4.85 -26.41 17.65
N ALA A 128 -5.23 -25.75 18.75
CA ALA A 128 -6.42 -26.03 19.55
C ALA A 128 -7.68 -25.27 19.04
N GLY A 129 -7.65 -24.83 17.78
CA GLY A 129 -8.74 -24.10 17.15
C GLY A 129 -9.93 -24.97 16.75
N SER A 130 -10.96 -24.29 16.26
CA SER A 130 -12.18 -24.84 15.70
C SER A 130 -11.95 -25.36 14.28
N SER A 131 -12.56 -26.49 13.92
CA SER A 131 -12.67 -26.96 12.53
C SER A 131 -13.66 -26.17 11.68
N ASN A 132 -14.45 -25.29 12.32
CA ASN A 132 -15.24 -24.26 11.65
C ASN A 132 -14.43 -22.96 11.60
N GLU A 133 -13.54 -22.85 10.61
CA GLU A 133 -12.56 -21.79 10.45
C GLU A 133 -13.16 -20.54 9.79
N ARG A 134 -13.32 -19.46 10.58
CA ARG A 134 -14.02 -18.23 10.19
C ARG A 134 -13.07 -17.03 10.24
N GLY A 135 -12.02 -17.11 9.44
CA GLY A 135 -10.96 -16.09 9.36
C GLY A 135 -11.44 -14.73 8.89
N LEU A 136 -12.34 -14.69 7.90
CA LEU A 136 -12.89 -13.43 7.38
C LEU A 136 -13.85 -12.78 8.38
N GLN A 137 -14.68 -13.56 9.08
CA GLN A 137 -15.47 -13.06 10.21
C GLN A 137 -14.58 -12.52 11.34
N SER A 138 -13.49 -13.22 11.64
CA SER A 138 -12.50 -12.78 12.63
C SER A 138 -11.88 -11.43 12.25
N MET A 139 -11.49 -11.26 10.99
CA MET A 139 -11.02 -9.97 10.45
C MET A 139 -12.08 -8.87 10.62
N GLU A 140 -13.33 -9.13 10.22
CA GLU A 140 -14.42 -8.17 10.30
C GLU A 140 -14.64 -7.69 11.74
N ILE A 141 -14.66 -8.60 12.72
CA ILE A 141 -14.79 -8.25 14.14
C ILE A 141 -13.60 -7.40 14.60
N ALA A 142 -12.37 -7.80 14.28
CA ALA A 142 -11.15 -7.14 14.72
C ALA A 142 -10.91 -5.77 14.04
N LEU A 143 -11.57 -5.51 12.91
CA LEU A 143 -11.57 -4.22 12.21
C LEU A 143 -12.85 -3.41 12.45
N SER A 144 -13.78 -3.91 13.27
CA SER A 144 -15.01 -3.19 13.56
C SER A 144 -14.73 -1.87 14.31
N PRO A 145 -15.53 -0.80 14.10
CA PRO A 145 -15.35 0.46 14.81
C PRO A 145 -15.36 0.32 16.33
N SER A 146 -16.20 -0.58 16.87
CA SER A 146 -16.28 -0.83 18.32
C SER A 146 -15.00 -1.48 18.86
N TYR A 147 -14.45 -2.48 18.16
CA TYR A 147 -13.19 -3.11 18.56
C TYR A 147 -12.01 -2.15 18.47
N LEU A 148 -11.92 -1.39 17.37
CA LEU A 148 -10.86 -0.40 17.15
C LEU A 148 -10.96 0.82 18.07
N ALA A 149 -12.14 1.15 18.61
CA ALA A 149 -12.28 2.15 19.67
C ALA A 149 -11.83 1.63 21.05
N GLY A 150 -11.84 0.30 21.24
CA GLY A 150 -11.51 -0.38 22.48
C GLY A 150 -10.15 -1.07 22.44
N GLU A 151 -10.14 -2.41 22.48
CA GLU A 151 -8.91 -3.22 22.57
C GLU A 151 -7.97 -3.02 21.37
N GLY A 152 -8.51 -2.79 20.18
CA GLY A 152 -7.72 -2.57 18.96
C GLY A 152 -7.20 -1.14 18.79
N ARG A 153 -7.42 -0.26 19.76
CA ARG A 153 -7.12 1.17 19.63
C ARG A 153 -5.67 1.45 19.26
N GLY A 154 -5.50 2.23 18.20
CA GLY A 154 -4.21 2.66 17.67
C GLY A 154 -3.68 1.78 16.54
N PHE A 155 -4.27 0.59 16.28
CA PHE A 155 -3.84 -0.26 15.18
C PHE A 155 -4.16 0.38 13.81
N PHE A 156 -5.44 0.70 13.59
CA PHE A 156 -5.96 1.13 12.29
C PHE A 156 -5.79 2.64 12.09
N ARG A 157 -4.96 3.02 11.11
CA ARG A 157 -4.67 4.41 10.75
C ARG A 157 -5.31 4.74 9.42
N GLU A 158 -6.07 5.83 9.34
CA GLU A 158 -6.80 6.21 8.12
C GLU A 158 -5.86 6.38 6.92
N ASP A 159 -4.67 6.96 7.15
CA ASP A 159 -3.67 7.24 6.12
C ASP A 159 -2.65 6.12 5.91
N ALA A 160 -2.84 4.92 6.48
CA ALA A 160 -2.01 3.75 6.19
C ALA A 160 -2.64 2.85 5.11
N LEU A 161 -1.83 2.12 4.34
CA LEU A 161 -2.31 0.98 3.57
C LEU A 161 -2.69 -0.16 4.53
N LEU A 162 -3.93 -0.66 4.49
CA LEU A 162 -4.28 -1.89 5.20
C LEU A 162 -3.87 -3.11 4.36
N VAL A 163 -3.03 -3.96 4.92
CA VAL A 163 -2.62 -5.23 4.30
C VAL A 163 -3.18 -6.36 5.14
N VAL A 164 -4.09 -7.14 4.57
CA VAL A 164 -4.58 -8.36 5.21
C VAL A 164 -3.85 -9.55 4.59
N ILE A 165 -3.38 -10.48 5.42
CA ILE A 165 -2.70 -11.70 4.98
C ILE A 165 -3.30 -12.88 5.71
N ALA A 166 -3.98 -13.75 4.97
CA ALA A 166 -4.50 -15.00 5.51
C ALA A 166 -3.51 -16.15 5.30
N LEU A 167 -3.26 -16.93 6.35
CA LEU A 167 -2.57 -18.20 6.33
C LEU A 167 -3.56 -19.29 6.75
N SER A 168 -3.99 -20.13 5.81
CA SER A 168 -4.89 -21.28 6.07
C SER A 168 -4.64 -22.36 5.02
N ASN A 169 -4.94 -23.61 5.36
CA ASN A 169 -4.88 -24.72 4.42
C ASN A 169 -6.24 -25.16 3.89
N GLU A 170 -7.28 -24.38 4.13
CA GLU A 170 -8.64 -24.65 3.68
C GLU A 170 -9.39 -23.37 3.30
N ASN A 171 -10.67 -23.52 2.96
CA ASN A 171 -11.53 -22.40 2.60
C ASN A 171 -12.17 -21.77 3.84
N ASP A 172 -12.43 -20.46 3.76
CA ASP A 172 -13.12 -19.75 4.84
C ASP A 172 -14.57 -20.22 4.99
N LYS A 173 -14.98 -20.50 6.23
CA LYS A 173 -16.32 -20.98 6.61
C LYS A 173 -17.19 -19.89 7.25
N SER A 174 -16.85 -18.60 7.07
CA SER A 174 -17.64 -17.51 7.65
C SER A 174 -19.08 -17.54 7.11
N PRO A 175 -20.10 -17.39 7.98
CA PRO A 175 -21.49 -17.70 7.64
C PRO A 175 -22.19 -16.53 6.94
N VAL A 176 -21.65 -16.09 5.80
CA VAL A 176 -22.22 -15.01 4.98
C VAL A 176 -22.55 -15.49 3.57
N SER A 177 -23.59 -14.92 2.98
CA SER A 177 -23.92 -15.16 1.57
C SER A 177 -23.00 -14.34 0.67
N ASN A 178 -22.51 -14.94 -0.42
CA ASN A 178 -21.57 -14.31 -1.35
C ASN A 178 -20.36 -13.66 -0.62
N PRO A 179 -19.52 -14.47 0.04
CA PRO A 179 -18.48 -13.98 0.94
C PRO A 179 -17.48 -13.04 0.27
N VAL A 180 -17.11 -13.29 -1.00
CA VAL A 180 -16.17 -12.42 -1.72
C VAL A 180 -16.71 -11.00 -1.79
N ALA A 181 -17.94 -10.81 -2.30
CA ALA A 181 -18.55 -9.48 -2.42
C ALA A 181 -18.82 -8.85 -1.05
N TYR A 182 -19.24 -9.64 -0.07
CA TYR A 182 -19.50 -9.16 1.28
C TYR A 182 -18.22 -8.57 1.91
N TYR A 183 -17.13 -9.34 1.96
CA TYR A 183 -15.90 -8.90 2.62
C TYR A 183 -15.14 -7.82 1.84
N THR A 184 -15.21 -7.80 0.51
CA THR A 184 -14.68 -6.66 -0.26
C THR A 184 -15.42 -5.37 0.09
N ASN A 185 -16.76 -5.42 0.24
CA ASN A 185 -17.56 -4.25 0.61
C ASN A 185 -17.30 -3.79 2.04
N VAL A 186 -17.10 -4.72 2.99
CA VAL A 186 -16.67 -4.41 4.35
C VAL A 186 -15.35 -3.62 4.31
N LEU A 187 -14.34 -4.13 3.61
CA LEU A 187 -13.04 -3.46 3.52
C LEU A 187 -13.11 -2.12 2.78
N ASP A 188 -13.90 -2.01 1.70
CA ASP A 188 -14.16 -0.74 1.01
C ASP A 188 -14.85 0.30 1.90
N SER A 189 -15.73 -0.14 2.81
CA SER A 189 -16.38 0.76 3.76
C SER A 189 -15.43 1.27 4.85
N LEU A 190 -14.43 0.47 5.23
CA LEU A 190 -13.45 0.82 6.25
C LEU A 190 -12.32 1.69 5.69
N LYS A 191 -11.93 1.47 4.43
CA LYS A 191 -10.77 2.08 3.79
C LYS A 191 -11.19 2.81 2.52
N ARG A 192 -11.37 4.13 2.66
CA ARG A 192 -11.66 5.02 1.52
C ARG A 192 -10.53 4.93 0.49
N PRO A 193 -10.84 4.92 -0.82
CA PRO A 193 -9.82 4.99 -1.85
C PRO A 193 -8.89 6.20 -1.64
N TRP A 194 -7.65 6.07 -2.11
CA TRP A 194 -6.73 7.18 -2.20
C TRP A 194 -7.26 8.25 -3.17
N VAL A 195 -6.66 9.44 -3.16
CA VAL A 195 -7.07 10.58 -4.01
C VAL A 195 -7.06 10.22 -5.51
N ASP A 196 -6.20 9.28 -5.92
CA ASP A 196 -6.12 8.77 -7.29
C ASP A 196 -7.17 7.70 -7.62
N GLY A 197 -8.07 7.37 -6.69
CA GLY A 197 -9.10 6.36 -6.82
C GLY A 197 -8.63 4.92 -6.56
N SER A 198 -7.33 4.69 -6.27
CA SER A 198 -6.83 3.36 -5.98
C SER A 198 -7.24 2.89 -4.57
N ARG A 199 -7.39 1.57 -4.38
CA ARG A 199 -7.76 0.99 -3.08
C ARG A 199 -6.65 1.25 -2.05
N SER A 200 -7.04 1.65 -0.84
CA SER A 200 -6.14 1.81 0.33
C SER A 200 -6.09 0.57 1.23
N TRP A 201 -6.47 -0.59 0.65
CA TRP A 201 -6.31 -1.90 1.26
C TRP A 201 -5.97 -2.96 0.21
N VAL A 202 -5.33 -4.03 0.65
CA VAL A 202 -5.03 -5.22 -0.18
C VAL A 202 -5.13 -6.48 0.66
N PHE A 203 -5.68 -7.55 0.08
CA PHE A 203 -5.78 -8.87 0.72
C PHE A 203 -4.84 -9.85 0.05
N ASN A 204 -4.13 -10.64 0.83
CA ASN A 204 -3.20 -11.65 0.35
C ASN A 204 -3.51 -12.99 1.01
N PHE A 205 -3.14 -14.07 0.34
CA PHE A 205 -3.39 -15.42 0.83
C PHE A 205 -2.14 -16.29 0.68
N ILE A 206 -1.79 -16.98 1.75
CA ILE A 206 -0.82 -18.08 1.75
C ILE A 206 -1.60 -19.33 2.13
N GLY A 207 -1.81 -20.24 1.19
CA GLY A 207 -2.66 -21.40 1.45
C GLY A 207 -2.61 -22.46 0.36
N VAL A 208 -3.57 -23.38 0.41
CA VAL A 208 -3.73 -24.37 -0.65
C VAL A 208 -4.35 -23.66 -1.87
N LEU A 209 -3.64 -23.71 -2.98
CA LEU A 209 -4.10 -23.17 -4.26
C LEU A 209 -4.68 -24.30 -5.12
N PRO A 210 -5.63 -24.01 -6.04
CA PRO A 210 -6.16 -25.02 -6.97
C PRO A 210 -5.09 -25.71 -7.82
N THR A 211 -3.96 -25.04 -8.06
CA THR A 211 -2.83 -25.55 -8.83
C THR A 211 -1.86 -26.40 -7.99
N SER A 212 -2.03 -26.48 -6.67
CA SER A 212 -1.15 -27.20 -5.76
C SER A 212 -1.52 -28.69 -5.70
N ILE A 213 -1.40 -29.39 -6.84
CA ILE A 213 -1.91 -30.76 -7.07
C ILE A 213 -1.42 -31.81 -6.05
N ASN A 214 -0.21 -31.64 -5.49
CA ASN A 214 0.37 -32.56 -4.50
C ASN A 214 0.36 -31.98 -3.07
N CYS A 215 -0.46 -30.98 -2.79
CA CYS A 215 -0.51 -30.39 -1.47
C CYS A 215 -1.29 -31.27 -0.51
N SER A 216 -0.60 -31.76 0.52
CA SER A 216 -1.18 -32.45 1.67
C SER A 216 -0.74 -31.71 2.93
N THR A 217 -1.69 -31.18 3.69
CA THR A 217 -1.38 -30.40 4.88
C THR A 217 -1.45 -31.24 6.15
N PHE A 218 -2.45 -32.13 6.27
CA PHE A 218 -2.54 -33.08 7.38
C PHE A 218 -3.35 -34.33 6.97
N ASN A 219 -2.78 -35.53 7.13
CA ASN A 219 -3.41 -36.81 6.76
C ASN A 219 -4.07 -36.80 5.36
N ASP A 220 -3.37 -36.26 4.36
CA ASP A 220 -3.84 -36.11 2.98
C ASP A 220 -5.03 -35.16 2.76
N TYR A 221 -5.39 -34.39 3.79
CA TYR A 221 -6.33 -33.29 3.65
C TYR A 221 -5.74 -32.16 2.79
N SER A 222 -6.59 -31.64 1.91
CA SER A 222 -6.28 -30.53 1.02
C SER A 222 -7.60 -29.88 0.58
N GLU A 223 -7.84 -28.65 1.01
CA GLU A 223 -8.97 -27.85 0.51
C GLU A 223 -8.43 -26.52 0.01
N SER A 224 -8.75 -26.14 -1.23
CA SER A 224 -8.31 -24.85 -1.76
C SER A 224 -9.06 -23.70 -1.09
N GLY A 225 -8.33 -22.67 -0.66
CA GLY A 225 -8.91 -21.47 -0.05
C GLY A 225 -9.56 -20.51 -1.06
N LEU A 226 -10.53 -20.99 -1.84
CA LEU A 226 -11.11 -20.29 -2.99
C LEU A 226 -11.61 -18.87 -2.65
N THR A 227 -12.31 -18.71 -1.51
CA THR A 227 -12.82 -17.41 -1.07
C THR A 227 -11.67 -16.42 -0.83
N PHE A 228 -10.61 -16.85 -0.12
CA PHE A 228 -9.43 -16.01 0.11
C PHE A 228 -8.73 -15.64 -1.20
N ILE A 229 -8.61 -16.60 -2.11
CA ILE A 229 -8.00 -16.41 -3.44
C ILE A 229 -8.77 -15.34 -4.22
N ASP A 230 -10.10 -15.39 -4.22
CA ASP A 230 -10.89 -14.47 -5.02
C ASP A 230 -10.96 -13.06 -4.41
N ILE A 231 -10.92 -12.91 -3.08
CA ILE A 231 -10.75 -11.60 -2.43
C ILE A 231 -9.34 -11.04 -2.72
N ALA A 232 -8.31 -11.88 -2.68
CA ALA A 232 -6.95 -11.47 -3.05
C ALA A 232 -6.90 -10.97 -4.49
N LYS A 233 -7.49 -11.70 -5.46
CA LYS A 233 -7.60 -11.23 -6.86
C LYS A 233 -8.39 -9.92 -6.97
N ALA A 234 -9.54 -9.80 -6.31
CA ALA A 234 -10.40 -8.61 -6.37
C ALA A 234 -9.69 -7.34 -5.85
N SER A 235 -8.80 -7.51 -4.88
CA SER A 235 -7.98 -6.41 -4.34
C SER A 235 -6.64 -6.22 -5.06
N GLY A 236 -6.31 -7.09 -6.03
CA GLY A 236 -5.03 -7.12 -6.71
C GLY A 236 -3.86 -7.58 -5.82
N GLY A 237 -4.13 -8.31 -4.74
CA GLY A 237 -3.11 -8.91 -3.90
C GLY A 237 -2.50 -10.19 -4.46
N VAL A 238 -1.75 -10.88 -3.61
CA VAL A 238 -0.94 -12.04 -3.97
C VAL A 238 -1.50 -13.32 -3.33
N THR A 239 -1.49 -14.42 -4.09
CA THR A 239 -1.87 -15.76 -3.63
C THR A 239 -0.70 -16.72 -3.78
N GLU A 240 -0.30 -17.37 -2.69
CA GLU A 240 0.92 -18.17 -2.61
C GLU A 240 0.65 -19.52 -1.99
N SER A 241 1.41 -20.53 -2.43
CA SER A 241 1.23 -21.90 -1.98
C SER A 241 1.85 -22.12 -0.60
N ILE A 242 1.04 -22.61 0.34
CA ILE A 242 1.48 -23.02 1.69
C ILE A 242 2.29 -24.33 1.69
N CYS A 243 2.26 -25.05 0.57
CA CYS A 243 2.79 -26.40 0.42
C CYS A 243 4.29 -26.43 0.08
N SER A 244 4.90 -25.27 -0.10
CA SER A 244 6.34 -25.13 -0.25
C SER A 244 7.05 -25.53 1.04
N SER A 245 8.26 -26.09 0.94
CA SER A 245 9.08 -26.44 2.12
C SER A 245 9.47 -25.23 2.98
N SER A 246 9.42 -24.03 2.40
CA SER A 246 9.58 -22.74 3.07
C SER A 246 8.58 -21.72 2.51
N LEU A 247 8.16 -20.76 3.33
CA LEU A 247 7.32 -19.63 2.91
C LEU A 247 8.12 -18.40 2.44
N THR A 248 9.43 -18.54 2.20
CA THR A 248 10.30 -17.42 1.74
C THR A 248 9.78 -16.73 0.49
N THR A 249 9.42 -17.50 -0.55
CA THR A 249 8.85 -16.94 -1.79
C THR A 249 7.54 -16.22 -1.51
N ALA A 250 6.66 -16.83 -0.73
CA ALA A 250 5.35 -16.29 -0.42
C ALA A 250 5.46 -14.93 0.29
N VAL A 251 6.24 -14.87 1.38
CA VAL A 251 6.47 -13.65 2.14
C VAL A 251 7.22 -12.61 1.29
N THR A 252 8.16 -13.03 0.43
CA THR A 252 8.86 -12.14 -0.49
C THR A 252 7.92 -11.49 -1.50
N ASN A 253 7.02 -12.25 -2.10
CA ASN A 253 6.10 -11.73 -3.12
C ASN A 253 5.05 -10.80 -2.52
N ILE A 254 4.48 -11.15 -1.37
CA ILE A 254 3.56 -10.27 -0.63
C ILE A 254 4.27 -8.97 -0.24
N ARG A 255 5.48 -9.08 0.32
CA ARG A 255 6.30 -7.91 0.66
C ARG A 255 6.57 -7.01 -0.55
N SER A 256 6.97 -7.60 -1.67
CA SER A 256 7.19 -6.85 -2.93
C SER A 256 5.92 -6.16 -3.40
N ARG A 257 4.76 -6.80 -3.26
CA ARG A 257 3.46 -6.20 -3.59
C ARG A 257 3.12 -5.01 -2.70
N ILE A 258 3.34 -5.12 -1.38
CA ILE A 258 3.13 -4.01 -0.44
C ILE A 258 3.99 -2.81 -0.85
N TYR A 259 5.27 -3.04 -1.16
CA TYR A 259 6.16 -1.95 -1.60
C TYR A 259 5.73 -1.35 -2.92
N GLN A 260 5.37 -2.18 -3.89
CA GLN A 260 4.87 -1.72 -5.17
C GLN A 260 3.67 -0.77 -5.00
N ILE A 261 2.71 -1.10 -4.14
CA ILE A 261 1.54 -0.24 -3.89
C ILE A 261 1.97 1.10 -3.27
N LEU A 262 2.92 1.07 -2.34
CA LEU A 262 3.34 2.24 -1.57
C LEU A 262 4.36 3.13 -2.32
N THR A 263 5.14 2.58 -3.26
CA THR A 263 6.19 3.29 -4.00
C THR A 263 5.87 3.53 -5.46
N ASP A 264 4.75 3.04 -5.99
CA ASP A 264 4.28 3.42 -7.33
C ASP A 264 3.98 4.93 -7.34
N PHE A 265 4.76 5.68 -8.12
CA PHE A 265 4.62 7.12 -8.25
C PHE A 265 3.55 7.45 -9.29
N LYS A 266 2.38 7.87 -8.83
CA LYS A 266 1.23 8.19 -9.68
C LYS A 266 1.44 9.53 -10.38
N LEU A 267 1.33 9.53 -11.70
CA LEU A 267 1.45 10.74 -12.50
C LEU A 267 0.10 11.47 -12.54
N SER A 268 0.14 12.80 -12.47
CA SER A 268 -1.07 13.64 -12.55
C SER A 268 -1.70 13.67 -13.95
N LYS A 269 -0.90 13.34 -14.97
CA LYS A 269 -1.28 13.32 -16.39
C LYS A 269 -0.64 12.12 -17.08
N LYS A 270 -1.20 11.71 -18.22
CA LYS A 270 -0.56 10.71 -19.07
C LYS A 270 0.70 11.31 -19.72
N PRO A 271 1.88 10.71 -19.55
CA PRO A 271 3.11 11.21 -20.13
C PRO A 271 3.28 10.78 -21.58
N LEU A 272 4.06 11.55 -22.33
CA LEU A 272 4.79 11.09 -23.50
C LEU A 272 5.97 10.24 -22.99
N VAL A 273 5.88 8.92 -23.18
CA VAL A 273 6.67 7.92 -22.44
C VAL A 273 8.18 8.09 -22.60
N GLU A 274 8.65 8.48 -23.79
CA GLU A 274 10.06 8.70 -24.11
C GLU A 274 10.65 9.94 -23.44
N THR A 275 9.82 10.82 -22.87
CA THR A 275 10.27 12.04 -22.19
C THR A 275 10.40 11.87 -20.67
N ILE A 276 9.95 10.75 -20.13
CA ILE A 276 9.99 10.50 -18.69
C ILE A 276 11.44 10.40 -18.24
N THR A 277 11.81 11.24 -17.27
CA THR A 277 13.06 11.14 -16.54
C THR A 277 12.78 11.06 -15.05
N VAL A 278 13.58 10.26 -14.34
CA VAL A 278 13.36 9.97 -12.92
C VAL A 278 14.64 10.22 -12.15
N LYS A 279 14.52 10.97 -11.05
CA LYS A 279 15.60 11.20 -10.10
C LYS A 279 15.20 10.79 -8.70
N ILE A 280 16.09 10.09 -8.01
CA ILE A 280 15.97 9.77 -6.58
C ILE A 280 17.10 10.49 -5.85
N ASN A 281 16.77 11.33 -4.88
CA ASN A 281 17.73 12.18 -4.15
C ASN A 281 18.65 12.98 -5.09
N GLY A 282 18.10 13.44 -6.22
CA GLY A 282 18.84 14.18 -7.26
C GLY A 282 19.64 13.31 -8.24
N VAL A 283 19.78 12.00 -7.99
CA VAL A 283 20.51 11.07 -8.86
C VAL A 283 19.59 10.50 -9.94
N SER A 284 20.01 10.60 -11.20
CA SER A 284 19.27 10.04 -12.34
C SER A 284 19.23 8.51 -12.27
N ILE A 285 18.04 7.94 -12.39
CA ILE A 285 17.82 6.50 -12.35
C ILE A 285 17.52 6.00 -13.78
N PRO A 286 18.20 4.93 -14.25
CA PRO A 286 17.94 4.38 -15.57
C PRO A 286 16.58 3.69 -15.62
N ARG A 287 15.96 3.70 -16.81
CA ARG A 287 14.78 2.88 -17.08
C ARG A 287 15.20 1.41 -17.15
N SER A 288 14.73 0.58 -16.22
CA SER A 288 15.07 -0.84 -16.10
C SER A 288 14.07 -1.53 -15.18
N ASN A 289 13.65 -2.74 -15.56
CA ASN A 289 12.81 -3.61 -14.74
C ASN A 289 13.61 -4.48 -13.75
N VAL A 290 14.92 -4.25 -13.61
CA VAL A 290 15.80 -4.96 -12.66
C VAL A 290 16.25 -4.02 -11.54
N ASN A 291 16.97 -2.93 -11.88
CA ASN A 291 17.51 -1.96 -10.93
C ASN A 291 17.28 -0.53 -11.45
N GLY A 292 16.00 -0.15 -11.58
CA GLY A 292 15.63 1.12 -12.20
C GLY A 292 14.14 1.39 -12.06
N TRP A 293 13.57 2.03 -13.06
CA TRP A 293 12.13 2.28 -13.13
C TRP A 293 11.52 1.85 -14.46
N ASP A 294 10.19 1.71 -14.49
CA ASP A 294 9.42 1.63 -15.73
C ASP A 294 8.07 2.36 -15.58
N TYR A 295 7.44 2.71 -16.70
CA TYR A 295 6.11 3.33 -16.73
C TYR A 295 5.01 2.28 -16.94
N ILE A 296 4.02 2.28 -16.05
CA ILE A 296 2.89 1.35 -16.05
C ILE A 296 1.64 2.09 -16.53
N GLU A 297 1.32 1.93 -17.81
CA GLU A 297 0.25 2.69 -18.48
C GLU A 297 -1.14 2.46 -17.86
N SER A 298 -1.44 1.23 -17.44
CA SER A 298 -2.75 0.86 -16.88
C SER A 298 -3.14 1.62 -15.60
N ILE A 299 -2.15 2.14 -14.88
CA ILE A 299 -2.34 2.85 -13.61
C ILE A 299 -1.68 4.24 -13.62
N ASN A 300 -1.25 4.71 -14.80
CA ASN A 300 -0.54 5.97 -15.01
C ASN A 300 0.55 6.24 -13.96
N ALA A 301 1.47 5.30 -13.77
CA ALA A 301 2.45 5.35 -12.68
C ALA A 301 3.87 5.00 -13.11
N VAL A 302 4.87 5.59 -12.47
CA VAL A 302 6.26 5.12 -12.51
C VAL A 302 6.47 4.11 -11.39
N ARG A 303 6.94 2.92 -11.74
CA ARG A 303 7.25 1.83 -10.82
C ARG A 303 8.76 1.65 -10.70
N PHE A 304 9.22 1.39 -9.47
CA PHE A 304 10.64 1.19 -9.16
C PHE A 304 10.96 -0.29 -8.94
N TYR A 305 12.17 -0.70 -9.31
CA TYR A 305 12.64 -2.08 -9.29
C TYR A 305 14.01 -2.20 -8.62
N GLY A 306 14.24 -3.32 -7.92
CA GLY A 306 15.52 -3.67 -7.32
C GLY A 306 16.10 -2.60 -6.41
N SER A 307 17.36 -2.23 -6.64
CA SER A 307 18.06 -1.22 -5.83
C SER A 307 17.52 0.21 -6.00
N ALA A 308 16.70 0.46 -7.03
CA ALA A 308 16.07 1.75 -7.24
C ALA A 308 14.75 1.91 -6.46
N VAL A 309 14.28 0.88 -5.75
CA VAL A 309 13.12 1.01 -4.86
C VAL A 309 13.48 2.00 -3.74
N PRO A 310 12.82 3.17 -3.71
CA PRO A 310 13.18 4.25 -2.80
C PRO A 310 12.76 3.95 -1.36
N ALA A 311 13.57 4.43 -0.40
CA ALA A 311 13.16 4.49 1.00
C ALA A 311 12.11 5.59 1.22
N ALA A 312 11.36 5.50 2.31
CA ALA A 312 10.27 6.43 2.64
C ALA A 312 10.65 7.91 2.65
N ASP A 313 11.89 8.24 3.00
CA ASP A 313 12.40 9.61 3.09
C ASP A 313 13.18 10.06 1.85
N ALA A 314 13.20 9.25 0.79
CA ALA A 314 13.84 9.62 -0.46
C ALA A 314 13.01 10.70 -1.18
N SER A 315 13.71 11.71 -1.70
CA SER A 315 13.11 12.71 -2.59
C SER A 315 13.04 12.18 -4.00
N ILE A 316 11.86 12.25 -4.62
CA ILE A 316 11.63 11.73 -5.97
C ILE A 316 11.06 12.80 -6.84
N LYS A 317 11.72 12.94 -7.98
CA LYS A 317 11.34 13.86 -9.03
C LYS A 317 11.13 13.07 -10.31
N VAL A 318 9.93 13.18 -10.86
CA VAL A 318 9.59 12.65 -12.18
C VAL A 318 9.23 13.83 -13.07
N ASP A 319 9.99 13.98 -14.16
CA ASP A 319 9.79 15.02 -15.16
C ASP A 319 9.34 14.37 -16.47
N PHE A 320 8.30 14.91 -17.09
CA PHE A 320 7.78 14.39 -18.37
C PHE A 320 6.99 15.46 -19.14
N LYS A 321 6.86 15.29 -20.45
CA LYS A 321 5.89 16.04 -21.27
C LYS A 321 4.54 15.33 -21.28
N PRO A 322 3.41 16.01 -21.06
CA PRO A 322 2.09 15.40 -21.20
C PRO A 322 1.83 14.90 -22.63
N LYS A 323 1.12 13.77 -22.77
CA LYS A 323 0.74 13.21 -24.09
C LYS A 323 -0.33 14.04 -24.81
N GLU A 324 -1.17 14.72 -24.04
CA GLU A 324 -2.23 15.62 -24.54
C GLU A 324 -1.99 17.01 -23.96
N ALA A 325 -2.06 18.03 -24.81
CA ALA A 325 -2.03 19.43 -24.39
C ALA A 325 -3.35 19.76 -23.63
N ASN A 326 -3.27 20.70 -22.67
CA ASN A 326 -4.46 21.21 -21.99
C ASN A 326 -5.41 21.93 -22.95
#